data_AF-A0AAE3ETA9-F1
#
_entry.id   AF-A0AAE3ETA9-F1
#
_cell.length_a   1.000
_cell.length_b   1.000
_cell.length_c   1.000
_cell.angle_alpha   90.00
_cell.angle_beta   90.00
_cell.angle_gamma   90.00
#
_symmetry.space_group_name_H-M   'P 1'
#
loop_
_entity.id
_entity.type
_entity.pdbx_description
1 polymer ?
#
loop_
_entity_poly.entity_id
_entity_poly.type
_entity_poly.pdbx_seq_one_letter_code
_entity_poly.pdbx_strand_id
1 'polypeptide(L)' 'MKHISGERLGTESWIDLTSLPYNRSNVFPYLAAVVRDEIVPGNDLSSLATNTVVVEILSAASESAKTGRTIFLEQ' A
#
# COMPACT_ATOMS: atom_id res chain seq x y z
N MET A 1 -8.29 -18.80 -1.72
CA MET A 1 -9.25 -18.57 -0.63
C MET A 1 -8.49 -18.00 0.55
N LYS A 2 -8.72 -16.73 0.93
CA LYS A 2 -8.09 -16.15 2.12
C LYS A 2 -9.20 -15.54 2.98
N HIS A 3 -9.21 -15.94 4.25
CA HIS A 3 -10.17 -15.51 5.25
C HIS A 3 -9.95 -14.03 5.59
N ILE A 4 -10.99 -13.21 5.50
CA ILE A 4 -10.98 -11.83 6.02
C ILE A 4 -12.16 -11.68 6.97
N SER A 5 -11.86 -11.63 8.27
CA SER A 5 -12.83 -11.31 9.32
C SER A 5 -12.90 -9.79 9.48
N GLY A 6 -14.10 -9.22 9.39
CA GLY A 6 -14.34 -7.90 9.96
C GLY A 6 -15.29 -7.03 9.15
N GLU A 7 -16.57 -7.38 9.12
CA GLU A 7 -17.61 -6.35 9.05
C GLU A 7 -18.39 -6.34 10.36
N ARG A 8 -18.75 -5.12 10.77
CA ARG A 8 -19.31 -4.70 12.07
C ARG A 8 -20.65 -5.37 12.47
N LEU A 9 -21.07 -6.43 11.79
CA LEU A 9 -22.39 -7.07 11.88
C LEU A 9 -22.37 -8.62 11.82
N GLY A 10 -21.22 -9.26 12.01
CA GLY A 10 -21.16 -10.68 12.42
C GLY A 10 -21.76 -11.71 11.47
N THR A 11 -21.82 -11.43 10.16
CA THR A 11 -22.20 -12.42 9.13
C THR A 11 -21.02 -12.64 8.18
N GLU A 12 -20.54 -13.89 8.12
CA GLU A 12 -19.42 -14.28 7.25
C GLU A 12 -19.91 -14.46 5.81
N SER A 13 -19.18 -13.91 4.84
CA SER A 13 -19.45 -14.12 3.42
C SER A 13 -18.17 -14.43 2.64
N TRP A 14 -18.31 -15.30 1.64
CA TRP A 14 -17.22 -15.64 0.72
C TRP A 14 -17.15 -14.59 -0.38
N ILE A 15 -15.99 -13.96 -0.54
CA ILE A 15 -15.71 -13.08 -1.66
C ILE A 15 -14.69 -13.79 -2.55
N ASP A 16 -15.02 -13.95 -3.82
CA ASP A 16 -14.05 -14.37 -4.83
C ASP A 16 -13.24 -13.15 -5.26
N LEU A 17 -11.92 -13.20 -5.03
CA LEU A 17 -11.03 -12.10 -5.36
C LEU A 17 -10.44 -12.37 -6.74
N THR A 18 -10.68 -11.45 -7.67
CA THR A 18 -9.98 -11.45 -8.95
C THR A 18 -8.48 -11.22 -8.71
N SER A 19 -7.65 -11.99 -9.40
CA SER A 19 -6.20 -11.76 -9.37
C SER A 19 -5.87 -10.41 -10.00
N LEU A 20 -4.83 -9.77 -9.47
CA LEU A 20 -4.32 -8.55 -10.08
C LEU A 20 -3.76 -8.85 -11.48
N PRO A 21 -3.93 -7.91 -12.44
CA PRO A 21 -3.25 -7.99 -13.73
C PRO A 21 -1.74 -8.19 -13.57
N TYR A 22 -1.07 -8.86 -14.51
CA TYR A 22 0.37 -9.14 -14.42
C TYR A 22 1.21 -7.88 -14.15
N ASN A 23 0.91 -6.79 -14.86
CA ASN A 23 1.58 -5.49 -14.70
C ASN A 23 1.32 -4.80 -13.36
N ARG A 24 0.46 -5.35 -12.49
CA ARG A 24 0.24 -4.91 -11.11
C ARG A 24 0.42 -6.04 -10.08
N SER A 25 0.88 -7.21 -10.52
CA SER A 25 0.97 -8.41 -9.67
C SER A 25 2.12 -8.34 -8.67
N ASN A 26 3.19 -7.61 -9.00
CA ASN A 26 4.31 -7.33 -8.11
C ASN A 26 5.12 -6.12 -8.62
N VAL A 27 6.19 -5.77 -7.89
CA VAL A 27 6.99 -4.56 -8.12
C VAL A 27 7.72 -4.54 -9.47
N PHE A 28 8.19 -5.68 -9.99
CA PHE A 28 9.00 -5.68 -11.22
C PHE A 28 8.16 -5.44 -12.49
N PRO A 29 7.03 -6.16 -12.73
CA PRO A 29 6.14 -5.86 -13.85
C PRO A 29 5.53 -4.47 -13.76
N TYR A 30 5.22 -3.99 -12.55
CA TYR A 30 4.70 -2.64 -12.35
C TYR A 30 5.71 -1.59 -12.78
N LEU A 31 6.96 -1.71 -12.32
CA LEU A 31 8.03 -0.80 -12.73
C LEU A 31 8.24 -0.82 -14.24
N ALA A 32 8.27 -2.01 -14.86
CA ALA A 32 8.41 -2.15 -16.30
C ALA A 32 7.26 -1.45 -17.05
N ALA A 33 6.02 -1.61 -16.59
CA ALA A 33 4.85 -0.98 -17.20
C ALA A 33 4.84 0.54 -17.05
N VAL A 34 5.30 1.08 -15.92
CA VAL A 34 5.46 2.53 -15.72
C VAL A 34 6.52 3.10 -16.67
N VAL A 35 7.69 2.44 -16.78
CA VAL A 35 8.78 2.88 -17.67
C VAL A 35 8.38 2.83 -19.16
N ARG A 36 7.43 1.97 -19.51
CA ARG A 36 6.89 1.82 -20.88
C ARG A 36 5.67 2.69 -21.17
N ASP A 37 5.28 3.57 -20.26
CA ASP A 37 4.05 4.38 -20.35
C ASP A 37 2.74 3.55 -20.45
N GLU A 38 2.77 2.27 -20.06
CA GLU A 38 1.58 1.40 -20.01
C GLU A 38 0.74 1.67 -18.76
N ILE A 39 1.36 2.21 -17.71
CA ILE A 39 0.71 2.63 -16.46
C ILE A 39 1.18 4.04 -16.13
N VAL A 40 0.24 4.95 -15.92
CA VAL A 40 0.51 6.23 -15.26
C VAL A 40 0.33 6.01 -13.75
N PRO A 41 1.42 6.03 -12.96
CA PRO A 41 1.34 5.80 -11.52
C PRO A 41 0.63 6.97 -10.84
N GLY A 42 -0.31 6.66 -9.94
CA GLY A 42 -1.10 7.65 -9.19
C GLY A 42 -1.12 7.32 -7.70
N ASN A 43 -2.31 7.25 -7.10
CA ASN A 43 -2.49 6.83 -5.69
C ASN A 43 -2.69 5.30 -5.57
N ASP A 44 -2.00 4.52 -6.39
CA ASP A 44 -2.06 3.06 -6.32
C ASP A 44 -1.03 2.50 -5.32
N LEU A 45 -1.20 1.24 -4.93
CA LEU A 45 -0.40 0.59 -3.88
C LEU A 45 1.09 0.52 -4.21
N SER A 46 1.46 0.49 -5.49
CA SER A 46 2.84 0.35 -5.95
C SER A 46 3.46 1.67 -6.39
N SER A 47 2.70 2.76 -6.35
CA SER A 47 3.19 4.05 -6.82
C SER A 47 4.27 4.63 -5.90
N LEU A 48 5.11 5.47 -6.50
CA LEU A 48 6.14 6.17 -5.74
C LEU A 48 5.52 7.09 -4.68
N ALA A 49 4.50 7.86 -5.04
CA ALA A 49 3.85 8.80 -4.12
C ALA A 49 3.33 8.10 -2.85
N THR A 50 2.63 6.96 -3.01
CA THR A 50 2.14 6.18 -1.87
C THR A 50 3.29 5.68 -1.00
N ASN A 51 4.33 5.11 -1.62
CA ASN A 51 5.45 4.54 -0.87
C ASN A 51 6.31 5.59 -0.17
N THR A 52 6.47 6.79 -0.75
CA THR A 52 7.17 7.91 -0.09
C THR A 52 6.46 8.29 1.21
N VAL A 53 5.14 8.47 1.18
CA VAL A 53 4.35 8.77 2.39
C VAL A 53 4.46 7.65 3.43
N VAL A 54 4.43 6.38 3.00
CA VAL A 54 4.63 5.24 3.91
C VAL A 54 6.01 5.29 4.58
N VAL A 55 7.06 5.57 3.82
CA VAL A 55 8.43 5.67 4.37
C VAL A 55 8.55 6.83 5.36
N GLU A 56 7.94 7.98 5.08
CA GLU A 56 7.90 9.12 6.00
C GLU A 56 7.21 8.77 7.31
N ILE A 57 6.05 8.11 7.26
CA ILE A 57 5.33 7.62 8.44
C ILE A 57 6.21 6.65 9.24
N LEU A 58 6.85 5.68 8.58
CA LEU A 58 7.70 4.68 9.25
C LEU A 58 8.95 5.31 9.86
N SER A 59 9.53 6.31 9.19
CA SER A 59 10.66 7.07 9.70
C SER A 59 10.28 7.84 10.97
N ALA A 60 9.16 8.58 10.93
CA ALA A 60 8.63 9.32 12.09
C ALA A 60 8.27 8.38 13.25
N ALA A 61 7.68 7.21 12.96
CA ALA A 61 7.40 6.20 13.96
C ALA A 61 8.68 5.65 14.60
N SER A 62 9.74 5.41 13.81
CA SER A 62 11.04 4.96 14.32
C SER A 62 11.68 6.01 15.24
N GLU A 63 11.62 7.28 14.87
CA GLU A 63 12.13 8.37 15.70
C GLU A 63 11.31 8.58 16.97
N SER A 64 9.99 8.49 16.87
CA SER A 64 9.07 8.52 18.02
C SER A 64 9.41 7.42 19.03
N ALA A 65 9.60 6.18 18.56
CA ALA A 65 9.97 5.06 19.41
C ALA A 65 11.34 5.24 20.11
N LYS A 66 12.32 5.88 19.43
CA LYS A 66 13.64 6.15 20.00
C LYS A 66 13.63 7.27 21.04
N THR A 67 12.80 8.30 20.82
CA THR A 67 12.83 9.53 21.63
C THR A 67 11.72 9.60 22.68
N GLY A 68 10.68 8.77 22.57
CA GLY A 68 9.49 8.80 23.41
C GLY A 68 8.60 10.03 23.18
N ARG A 69 8.73 10.71 22.03
CA ARG A 69 7.98 11.94 21.70
C ARG A 69 7.17 11.77 20.43
N THR A 70 6.03 12.46 20.35
CA THR A 70 5.25 12.55 19.12
C THR A 70 6.03 13.30 18.05
N ILE A 71 6.18 12.68 16.88
CA ILE A 71 6.76 13.30 15.67
C ILE A 71 5.61 13.63 14.73
N PHE A 72 5.49 14.90 14.33
CA PHE A 72 4.48 15.35 13.37
C PHE A 72 5.07 15.33 11.96
N LEU A 73 4.25 14.95 10.98
CA LEU A 73 4.60 15.04 9.57
C LEU A 73 4.13 16.41 9.04
N GLU A 74 5.03 17.13 8.39
CA GLU A 74 4.70 18.35 7.65
C GLU A 74 4.11 17.95 6.28
N GLN A 75 3.01 18.58 5.85
CA GLN A 75 2.38 18.33 4.55
C GLN A 75 2.81 19.38 3.52
#